data_AF-A0A9D8VFH6-F1
#
_entry.id   AF-A0A9D8VFH6-F1
#
_cell.length_a   1.000
_cell.length_b   1.000
_cell.length_c   1.000
_cell.angle_alpha   90.00
_cell.angle_beta   90.00
_cell.angle_gamma   90.00
#
_symmetry.space_group_name_H-M   'P 1'
#
loop_
_entity.id
_entity.type
_entity.pdbx_description
1 polymer ?
#
loop_
_entity_poly.entity_id
_entity_poly.type
_entity_poly.pdbx_seq_one_letter_code
_entity_poly.pdbx_strand_id
1 'polypeptide(L)'
;IDSPRGEYDATVRAIKELVESVAAEAGCGMDATVGVGIPGAISPETGLVKNANSTWLIGKPLDDDLRNAVKLPVRLANDANCFAVSEGTDGAGQGYQMVFGVILGTGVGGGIAIDGRTHSGVNAIAGEWGHNPLPWPQAIGGLEEHPGPTCYCGKPGCIETFLSGPGLANDFAAGG
;
A
#
# COMPACT_ATOMS: atom_id res chain seq x y z
N ILE A 1 -8.34 15.84 16.18
CA ILE A 1 -7.01 16.15 15.61
C ILE A 1 -7.20 16.28 14.12
N ASP A 2 -6.81 17.41 13.53
CA ASP A 2 -6.98 17.64 12.09
C ASP A 2 -6.01 16.76 11.28
N SER A 3 -6.36 16.50 10.02
CA SER A 3 -5.52 15.76 9.07
C SER A 3 -4.82 16.74 8.11
N PRO A 4 -3.66 17.30 8.49
CA PRO A 4 -2.97 18.31 7.69
C PRO A 4 -2.56 17.75 6.32
N ARG A 5 -2.63 18.61 5.30
CA ARG A 5 -2.26 18.27 3.92
C ARG A 5 -1.24 19.28 3.42
N GLY A 6 -0.21 18.80 2.71
CA GLY A 6 0.85 19.63 2.14
C GLY A 6 1.93 20.06 3.14
N GLU A 7 1.79 19.75 4.43
CA GLU A 7 2.71 20.17 5.50
C GLU A 7 3.27 18.97 6.26
N TYR A 8 4.55 18.68 6.04
CA TYR A 8 5.23 17.53 6.65
C TYR A 8 5.28 17.61 8.19
N ASP A 9 5.77 18.73 8.74
CA ASP A 9 5.93 18.89 10.19
C ASP A 9 4.57 18.89 10.91
N ALA A 10 3.54 19.46 10.28
CA ALA A 10 2.18 19.38 10.78
C ALA A 10 1.67 17.93 10.81
N THR A 11 2.00 17.12 9.79
CA THR A 11 1.65 15.69 9.75
C THR A 11 2.29 14.91 10.89
N VAL A 12 3.60 15.11 11.12
CA VAL A 12 4.32 14.45 12.23
C VAL A 12 3.71 14.84 13.59
N ARG A 13 3.42 16.13 13.79
CA ARG A 13 2.75 16.61 15.02
C ARG A 13 1.37 16.00 15.21
N ALA A 14 0.55 15.99 14.17
CA ALA A 14 -0.81 15.41 14.24
C ALA A 14 -0.78 13.91 14.58
N ILE A 15 0.14 13.15 13.99
CA ILE A 15 0.30 11.72 14.32
C ILE A 15 0.76 11.55 15.77
N LYS A 16 1.71 12.37 16.24
CA LYS A 16 2.16 12.34 17.64
C LYS A 16 1.01 12.60 18.60
N GLU A 17 0.26 13.68 18.38
CA GLU A 17 -0.89 14.05 19.21
C GLU A 17 -1.94 12.93 19.24
N LEU A 18 -2.13 12.23 18.13
CA LEU A 18 -3.07 11.11 18.03
C LEU A 18 -2.61 9.91 18.85
N VAL A 19 -1.32 9.59 18.80
CA VAL A 19 -0.75 8.51 19.61
C VAL A 19 -0.89 8.84 21.10
N GLU A 20 -0.55 10.06 21.50
CA GLU A 20 -0.67 10.50 22.90
C GLU A 20 -2.13 10.51 23.37
N SER A 21 -3.09 10.94 22.53
CA SER A 21 -4.50 10.95 22.89
C SER A 21 -5.06 9.54 23.06
N VAL A 22 -4.73 8.62 22.15
CA VAL A 22 -5.18 7.22 22.23
C VAL A 22 -4.60 6.52 23.45
N ALA A 23 -3.33 6.76 23.78
CA ALA A 23 -2.71 6.18 24.98
C ALA A 23 -3.41 6.69 26.26
N ALA A 24 -3.70 7.99 26.33
CA ALA A 24 -4.42 8.58 27.45
C ALA A 24 -5.85 8.02 27.58
N GLU A 25 -6.59 7.88 26.48
CA GLU A 25 -7.94 7.31 26.47
C GLU A 25 -7.98 5.83 26.87
N ALA A 26 -6.98 5.06 26.44
CA ALA A 26 -6.84 3.65 26.81
C ALA A 26 -6.35 3.45 28.26
N GLY A 27 -5.90 4.51 28.93
CA GLY A 27 -5.30 4.42 30.26
C GLY A 27 -3.98 3.66 30.29
N CYS A 28 -3.29 3.54 29.16
CA CYS A 28 -2.00 2.89 29.06
C CYS A 28 -0.84 3.90 29.06
N GLY A 29 0.35 3.42 29.42
CA GLY A 29 1.56 4.20 29.31
C GLY A 29 2.05 4.31 27.87
N MET A 30 3.12 5.09 27.68
CA MET A 30 3.87 5.15 26.43
C MET A 30 4.92 4.02 26.39
N ASP A 31 4.46 2.77 26.39
CA ASP A 31 5.29 1.56 26.32
C ASP A 31 4.90 0.61 25.16
N ALA A 32 3.91 1.00 24.35
CA ALA A 32 3.47 0.27 23.17
C ALA A 32 4.33 0.54 21.93
N THR A 33 4.07 -0.21 20.85
CA THR A 33 4.63 0.05 19.51
C THR A 33 3.65 0.77 18.62
N VAL A 34 4.14 1.63 17.72
CA VAL A 34 3.30 2.35 16.73
C VAL A 34 3.53 1.77 15.34
N GLY A 35 2.45 1.33 14.69
CA GLY A 35 2.44 0.96 13.28
C GLY A 35 1.78 2.06 12.45
N VAL A 36 2.39 2.43 11.32
CA VAL A 36 1.84 3.45 10.40
C VAL A 36 1.77 2.89 8.99
N GLY A 37 0.56 2.74 8.47
CA GLY A 37 0.31 2.48 7.05
C GLY A 37 0.35 3.79 6.26
N ILE A 38 1.15 3.86 5.21
CA ILE A 38 1.24 5.03 4.34
C ILE A 38 0.88 4.69 2.90
N PRO A 39 0.27 5.60 2.14
CA PRO A 39 0.00 5.42 0.71
C PRO A 39 1.27 5.71 -0.09
N GLY A 40 2.33 4.93 0.14
CA GLY A 40 3.69 5.07 -0.38
C GLY A 40 4.64 4.05 0.29
N ALA A 41 5.94 4.10 0.00
CA ALA A 41 6.90 3.15 0.57
C ALA A 41 8.18 3.83 1.04
N ILE A 42 8.89 3.24 2.00
CA ILE A 42 10.26 3.65 2.34
C ILE A 42 11.23 3.05 1.34
N SER A 43 12.10 3.88 0.77
CA SER A 43 13.19 3.41 -0.08
C SER A 43 14.27 2.74 0.78
N PRO A 44 14.63 1.46 0.53
CA PRO A 44 15.73 0.82 1.24
C PRO A 44 17.09 1.48 1.01
N GLU A 45 17.26 2.18 -0.11
CA GLU A 45 18.50 2.87 -0.49
C GLU A 45 18.70 4.18 0.29
N THR A 46 17.64 4.97 0.45
CA THR A 46 17.76 6.33 1.00
C THR A 46 17.19 6.46 2.41
N GLY A 47 16.35 5.51 2.86
CA GLY A 47 15.58 5.63 4.10
C GLY A 47 14.43 6.64 4.02
N LEU A 48 14.13 7.18 2.84
CA LEU A 48 13.12 8.22 2.65
C LEU A 48 11.85 7.65 2.01
N VAL A 49 10.71 8.27 2.28
CA VAL A 49 9.44 7.95 1.60
C VAL A 49 9.57 8.23 0.10
N LYS A 50 9.09 7.29 -0.73
CA LYS A 50 8.99 7.39 -2.19
C LYS A 50 7.58 7.00 -2.66
N ASN A 51 7.23 7.40 -3.87
CA ASN A 51 6.02 7.00 -4.60
C ASN A 51 4.74 7.11 -3.75
N ALA A 52 4.55 8.26 -3.09
CA ALA A 52 3.43 8.47 -2.20
C ALA A 52 2.36 9.41 -2.79
N ASN A 53 1.08 9.07 -2.61
CA ASN A 53 -0.03 9.98 -2.97
C ASN A 53 -0.03 11.23 -2.09
N SER A 54 0.34 11.09 -0.82
CA SER A 54 0.65 12.22 0.08
C SER A 54 2.02 12.79 -0.26
N THR A 55 2.08 13.59 -1.32
CA THR A 55 3.35 14.02 -1.95
C THR A 55 4.30 14.79 -1.03
N TRP A 56 3.79 15.49 -0.01
CA TRP A 56 4.62 16.20 0.99
C TRP A 56 5.41 15.26 1.91
N LEU A 57 5.11 13.95 1.88
CA LEU A 57 5.90 12.92 2.56
C LEU A 57 7.12 12.51 1.74
N ILE A 58 7.09 12.66 0.41
CA ILE A 58 8.16 12.18 -0.48
C ILE A 58 9.49 12.87 -0.11
N GLY A 59 10.55 12.07 -0.02
CA GLY A 59 11.89 12.55 0.33
C GLY A 59 12.07 12.86 1.81
N LYS A 60 11.13 12.44 2.68
CA LYS A 60 11.21 12.66 4.12
C LYS A 60 11.47 11.36 4.90
N PRO A 61 12.21 11.41 6.03
CA PRO A 61 12.50 10.25 6.87
C PRO A 61 11.39 10.05 7.91
N LEU A 62 10.17 9.76 7.43
CA LEU A 62 8.97 9.76 8.27
C LEU A 62 9.04 8.77 9.44
N ASP A 63 9.67 7.62 9.27
CA ASP A 63 9.83 6.64 10.35
C ASP A 63 10.75 7.17 11.46
N ASP A 64 11.88 7.77 11.12
CA ASP A 64 12.80 8.39 12.07
C ASP A 64 12.19 9.58 12.79
N ASP A 65 11.54 10.48 12.05
CA ASP A 65 10.94 11.68 12.64
C ASP A 65 9.78 11.31 13.58
N LEU A 66 8.97 10.31 13.22
CA LEU A 66 7.94 9.79 14.13
C LEU A 66 8.56 9.12 15.36
N ARG A 67 9.57 8.24 15.21
CA ARG A 67 10.28 7.66 16.37
C ARG A 67 10.78 8.73 17.31
N ASN A 68 11.35 9.80 16.76
CA ASN A 68 11.88 10.92 17.53
C ASN A 68 10.77 11.74 18.20
N ALA A 69 9.61 11.89 17.55
CA ALA A 69 8.49 12.66 18.06
C ALA A 69 7.72 11.92 19.16
N VAL A 70 7.40 10.63 18.96
CA VAL A 70 6.61 9.82 19.92
C VAL A 70 7.46 9.12 20.98
N LYS A 71 8.77 8.99 20.76
CA LYS A 71 9.69 8.25 21.65
C LYS A 71 9.30 6.78 21.86
N LEU A 72 8.65 6.18 20.86
CA LEU A 72 8.26 4.77 20.81
C LEU A 72 8.88 4.08 19.59
N PRO A 73 8.96 2.73 19.59
CA PRO A 73 9.24 1.99 18.37
C PRO A 73 8.16 2.26 17.32
N VAL A 74 8.56 2.79 16.17
CA VAL A 74 7.68 3.03 15.01
C VAL A 74 8.08 2.11 13.87
N ARG A 75 7.09 1.52 13.19
CA ARG A 75 7.26 0.79 11.94
C ARG A 75 6.31 1.32 10.88
N LEU A 76 6.83 1.51 9.67
CA LEU A 76 6.06 1.93 8.50
C LEU A 76 5.93 0.77 7.52
N ALA A 77 4.78 0.70 6.86
CA ALA A 77 4.56 -0.15 5.69
C ALA A 77 3.63 0.57 4.72
N ASN A 78 3.62 0.13 3.45
CA ASN A 78 2.60 0.60 2.52
C ASN A 78 1.21 0.05 2.92
N ASP A 79 0.17 0.74 2.52
CA ASP A 79 -1.22 0.38 2.77
C ASP A 79 -1.60 -1.04 2.31
N ALA A 80 -1.16 -1.45 1.12
CA ALA A 80 -1.43 -2.79 0.60
C ALA A 80 -0.81 -3.93 1.44
N ASN A 81 0.38 -3.69 1.99
CA ASN A 81 1.05 -4.62 2.89
C ASN A 81 0.42 -4.62 4.28
N CYS A 82 -0.02 -3.46 4.78
CA CYS A 82 -0.82 -3.39 6.00
C CYS A 82 -2.11 -4.19 5.87
N PHE A 83 -2.79 -4.09 4.73
CA PHE A 83 -3.97 -4.89 4.41
C PHE A 83 -3.65 -6.40 4.48
N ALA A 84 -2.63 -6.87 3.77
CA ALA A 84 -2.28 -8.29 3.77
C ALA A 84 -1.88 -8.82 5.16
N VAL A 85 -1.18 -8.02 5.97
CA VAL A 85 -0.85 -8.39 7.35
C VAL A 85 -2.10 -8.43 8.23
N SER A 86 -3.01 -7.47 8.09
CA SER A 86 -4.29 -7.48 8.81
C SER A 86 -5.06 -8.76 8.47
N GLU A 87 -5.26 -9.05 7.19
CA GLU A 87 -5.98 -10.25 6.76
C GLU A 87 -5.32 -11.55 7.23
N GLY A 88 -3.98 -11.61 7.28
CA GLY A 88 -3.26 -12.77 7.79
C GLY A 88 -3.21 -12.90 9.30
N THR A 89 -3.44 -11.82 10.05
CA THR A 89 -3.35 -11.82 11.52
C THR A 89 -4.69 -12.23 12.16
N ASP A 90 -5.76 -11.53 11.79
CA ASP A 90 -7.08 -11.69 12.40
C ASP A 90 -8.23 -11.58 11.38
N GLY A 91 -7.92 -11.51 10.08
CA GLY A 91 -8.89 -11.51 9.00
C GLY A 91 -9.07 -12.86 8.31
N ALA A 92 -9.44 -12.82 7.02
CA ALA A 92 -9.82 -14.00 6.25
C ALA A 92 -8.65 -14.98 6.00
N GLY A 93 -7.41 -14.49 6.11
CA GLY A 93 -6.19 -15.28 5.98
C GLY A 93 -5.68 -15.87 7.30
N GLN A 94 -6.39 -15.70 8.42
CA GLN A 94 -5.95 -16.22 9.72
C GLN A 94 -5.71 -17.73 9.67
N GLY A 95 -4.59 -18.17 10.26
CA GLY A 95 -4.20 -19.58 10.32
C GLY A 95 -3.43 -20.09 9.09
N TYR A 96 -3.31 -19.27 8.04
CA TYR A 96 -2.45 -19.57 6.91
C TYR A 96 -1.05 -18.98 7.11
N GLN A 97 -0.03 -19.74 6.71
CA GLN A 97 1.37 -19.30 6.82
C GLN A 97 1.69 -18.17 5.84
N MET A 98 1.09 -18.22 4.65
CA MET A 98 1.29 -17.24 3.58
C MET A 98 -0.07 -16.74 3.10
N VAL A 99 -0.23 -15.43 3.10
CA VAL A 99 -1.44 -14.74 2.65
C VAL A 99 -1.06 -13.76 1.56
N PHE A 100 -1.65 -13.92 0.38
CA PHE A 100 -1.59 -12.94 -0.68
C PHE A 100 -2.92 -12.18 -0.73
N GLY A 101 -2.90 -10.94 -0.23
CA GLY A 101 -4.04 -10.05 -0.25
C GLY A 101 -4.13 -9.34 -1.60
N VAL A 102 -5.28 -9.46 -2.27
CA VAL A 102 -5.56 -8.82 -3.55
C VAL A 102 -6.52 -7.65 -3.36
N ILE A 103 -6.15 -6.50 -3.91
CA ILE A 103 -6.97 -5.28 -3.91
C ILE A 103 -7.44 -5.04 -5.35
N LEU A 104 -8.76 -5.07 -5.55
CA LEU A 104 -9.43 -4.68 -6.79
C LEU A 104 -10.30 -3.46 -6.48
N GLY A 105 -9.91 -2.30 -7.01
CA GLY A 105 -10.60 -1.03 -6.74
C GLY A 105 -10.34 -0.03 -7.84
N THR A 106 -10.05 1.23 -7.49
CA THR A 106 -9.64 2.24 -8.48
C THR A 106 -8.42 1.79 -9.29
N GLY A 107 -7.52 1.03 -8.67
CA GLY A 107 -6.43 0.31 -9.31
C GLY A 107 -6.39 -1.16 -8.89
N VAL A 108 -5.30 -1.85 -9.23
CA VAL A 108 -5.04 -3.23 -8.83
C VAL A 108 -3.72 -3.30 -8.09
N GLY A 109 -3.77 -3.80 -6.87
CA GLY A 109 -2.58 -3.94 -6.02
C GLY A 109 -2.70 -5.15 -5.13
N GLY A 110 -1.73 -5.32 -4.25
CA GLY A 110 -1.75 -6.39 -3.28
C GLY A 110 -0.57 -6.32 -2.31
N GLY A 111 -0.67 -7.14 -1.28
CA GLY A 111 0.39 -7.32 -0.30
C GLY A 111 0.59 -8.81 -0.04
N ILE A 112 1.80 -9.18 0.36
CA ILE A 112 2.12 -10.55 0.75
C ILE A 112 2.49 -10.53 2.24
N ALA A 113 1.81 -11.36 3.03
CA ALA A 113 2.15 -11.62 4.41
C ALA A 113 2.66 -13.06 4.56
N ILE A 114 3.78 -13.23 5.26
CA ILE A 114 4.37 -14.53 5.61
C ILE A 114 4.56 -14.55 7.12
N ASP A 115 4.00 -15.55 7.79
CA ASP A 115 4.03 -15.69 9.26
C ASP A 115 3.51 -14.42 9.98
N GLY A 116 2.46 -13.80 9.43
CA GLY A 116 1.87 -12.55 9.95
C GLY A 116 2.75 -11.31 9.76
N ARG A 117 3.77 -11.36 8.90
CA ARG A 117 4.70 -10.25 8.65
C ARG A 117 4.68 -9.88 7.18
N THR A 118 4.79 -8.58 6.89
CA THR A 118 4.93 -8.08 5.52
C THR A 118 6.15 -8.70 4.84
N HIS A 119 5.94 -9.25 3.65
CA HIS A 119 6.98 -9.59 2.69
C HIS A 119 7.07 -8.46 1.64
N SER A 120 7.98 -7.51 1.83
CA SER A 120 8.12 -6.33 0.97
C SER A 120 8.94 -6.58 -0.31
N GLY A 121 9.73 -7.65 -0.34
CA GLY A 121 10.70 -7.91 -1.40
C GLY A 121 11.88 -6.92 -1.39
N VAL A 122 12.89 -7.19 -2.21
CA VAL A 122 14.18 -6.45 -2.19
C VAL A 122 14.02 -4.95 -2.51
N ASN A 123 13.06 -4.61 -3.38
CA ASN A 123 12.86 -3.23 -3.84
C ASN A 123 11.64 -2.53 -3.18
N ALA A 124 11.00 -3.18 -2.20
CA ALA A 124 9.74 -2.76 -1.59
C ALA A 124 8.57 -2.66 -2.59
N ILE A 125 8.49 -3.61 -3.52
CA ILE A 125 7.44 -3.71 -4.57
C ILE A 125 6.82 -5.13 -4.65
N ALA A 126 7.04 -5.98 -3.64
CA ALA A 126 6.33 -7.26 -3.59
C ALA A 126 4.83 -7.00 -3.46
N GLY A 127 4.03 -7.77 -4.20
CA GLY A 127 2.58 -7.58 -4.26
C GLY A 127 2.12 -6.54 -5.30
N GLU A 128 3.02 -5.85 -6.02
CA GLU A 128 2.69 -4.97 -7.17
C GLU A 128 2.29 -5.76 -8.44
N TRP A 129 1.46 -6.80 -8.25
CA TRP A 129 1.08 -7.77 -9.27
C TRP A 129 0.21 -7.18 -10.38
N GLY A 130 -0.52 -6.10 -10.09
CA GLY A 130 -1.36 -5.38 -11.06
C GLY A 130 -0.57 -4.86 -12.26
N HIS A 131 0.75 -4.65 -12.11
CA HIS A 131 1.64 -4.21 -13.18
C HIS A 131 2.32 -5.34 -13.95
N ASN A 132 2.05 -6.59 -13.61
CA ASN A 132 2.44 -7.72 -14.46
C ASN A 132 1.62 -7.69 -15.76
N PRO A 133 2.21 -8.08 -16.90
CA PRO A 133 1.44 -8.21 -18.13
C PRO A 133 0.39 -9.32 -18.00
N LEU A 134 -0.72 -9.17 -18.71
CA LEU A 134 -1.74 -10.21 -18.84
C LEU A 134 -1.07 -11.50 -19.33
N PRO A 135 -1.26 -12.65 -18.64
CA PRO A 135 -0.60 -13.89 -19.02
C PRO A 135 -1.27 -14.48 -20.26
N TRP A 136 -0.45 -14.88 -21.24
CA TRP A 136 -0.89 -15.48 -22.51
C TRP A 136 -2.02 -14.71 -23.21
N PRO A 137 -1.81 -13.43 -23.59
CA PRO A 137 -2.83 -12.64 -24.28
C PRO A 137 -3.27 -13.36 -25.55
N GLN A 138 -4.57 -13.49 -25.77
CA GLN A 138 -5.13 -14.22 -26.89
C GLN A 138 -5.93 -13.30 -27.81
N ALA A 139 -6.12 -13.78 -29.04
CA ALA A 139 -7.15 -13.26 -29.93
C ALA A 139 -8.40 -14.16 -29.82
N ILE A 140 -9.06 -14.18 -28.65
CA ILE A 140 -10.32 -14.93 -28.48
C ILE A 140 -11.49 -14.02 -28.90
N GLY A 141 -12.42 -14.55 -29.70
CA GLY A 141 -13.70 -13.88 -29.96
C GLY A 141 -13.61 -12.59 -30.79
N GLY A 142 -12.47 -12.31 -31.43
CA GLY A 142 -12.26 -11.08 -32.21
C GLY A 142 -11.75 -9.89 -31.39
N LEU A 143 -11.51 -10.06 -30.09
CA LEU A 143 -10.80 -9.09 -29.24
C LEU A 143 -9.30 -9.40 -29.29
N GLU A 144 -8.51 -8.44 -29.73
CA GLU A 144 -7.06 -8.55 -29.75
C GLU A 144 -6.49 -7.98 -28.44
N GLU A 145 -6.14 -8.88 -27.51
CA GLU A 145 -5.61 -8.50 -26.18
C GLU A 145 -4.15 -8.02 -26.22
N HIS A 146 -3.48 -8.17 -27.36
CA HIS A 146 -2.10 -7.71 -27.57
C HIS A 146 -2.07 -6.45 -28.46
N PRO A 147 -1.39 -5.36 -28.08
CA PRO A 147 -0.53 -5.22 -26.91
C PRO A 147 -1.31 -4.99 -25.59
N GLY A 148 -2.62 -4.80 -25.68
CA GLY A 148 -3.48 -4.44 -24.55
C GLY A 148 -3.45 -2.94 -24.25
N PRO A 149 -4.30 -2.45 -23.33
CA PRO A 149 -4.35 -1.04 -22.99
C PRO A 149 -3.03 -0.55 -22.36
N THR A 150 -2.67 0.71 -22.61
CA THR A 150 -1.50 1.33 -21.97
C THR A 150 -1.78 1.60 -20.50
N CYS A 151 -0.93 1.08 -19.61
CA CYS A 151 -0.96 1.39 -18.17
C CYS A 151 -0.19 2.69 -17.89
N TYR A 152 -0.55 3.38 -16.79
CA TYR A 152 0.15 4.59 -16.36
C TYR A 152 1.64 4.33 -16.03
N CYS A 153 2.01 3.08 -15.71
CA CYS A 153 3.40 2.69 -15.50
C CYS A 153 4.26 2.71 -16.79
N GLY A 154 3.64 3.01 -17.94
CA GLY A 154 4.30 3.11 -19.25
C GLY A 154 4.37 1.79 -20.02
N LYS A 155 3.90 0.68 -19.44
CA LYS A 155 3.84 -0.63 -20.10
C LYS A 155 2.41 -0.93 -20.58
N PRO A 156 2.24 -1.63 -21.72
CA PRO A 156 0.94 -2.06 -22.16
C PRO A 156 0.53 -3.39 -21.49
N GLY A 157 -0.78 -3.63 -21.41
CA GLY A 157 -1.35 -4.92 -21.03
C GLY A 157 -1.14 -5.30 -19.57
N CYS A 158 -0.93 -4.34 -18.66
CA CYS A 158 -0.89 -4.63 -17.23
C CYS A 158 -2.22 -5.19 -16.75
N ILE A 159 -2.22 -6.17 -15.84
CA ILE A 159 -3.43 -6.75 -15.23
C ILE A 159 -4.38 -5.68 -14.70
N GLU A 160 -3.85 -4.58 -14.13
CA GLU A 160 -4.63 -3.44 -13.67
C GLU A 160 -5.55 -2.84 -14.72
N THR A 161 -5.14 -2.79 -15.99
CA THR A 161 -5.96 -2.18 -17.05
C THR A 161 -7.19 -3.01 -17.38
N PHE A 162 -7.26 -4.25 -16.89
CA PHE A 162 -8.39 -5.17 -17.07
C PHE A 162 -9.19 -5.35 -15.78
N LEU A 163 -8.53 -5.54 -14.63
CA LEU A 163 -9.18 -5.92 -13.37
C LEU A 163 -9.47 -4.76 -12.42
N SER A 164 -9.01 -3.54 -12.72
CA SER A 164 -9.43 -2.36 -11.96
C SER A 164 -10.90 -2.04 -12.23
N GLY A 165 -11.53 -1.27 -11.34
CA GLY A 165 -12.88 -0.75 -11.54
C GLY A 165 -13.04 0.00 -12.87
N PRO A 166 -12.14 0.94 -13.23
CA PRO A 166 -12.14 1.56 -14.55
C PRO A 166 -11.89 0.56 -15.68
N GLY A 167 -10.98 -0.40 -15.51
CA GLY A 167 -10.72 -1.47 -16.49
C GLY A 167 -11.97 -2.28 -16.81
N LEU A 168 -12.66 -2.77 -15.78
CA LEU A 168 -13.89 -3.53 -15.90
C LEU A 168 -15.03 -2.71 -16.53
N ALA A 169 -15.16 -1.43 -16.15
CA ALA A 169 -16.17 -0.54 -16.72
C ALA A 169 -15.91 -0.27 -18.22
N ASN A 170 -14.64 -0.10 -18.61
CA ASN A 170 -14.24 0.09 -19.99
C ASN A 170 -14.51 -1.16 -20.83
N ASP A 171 -14.18 -2.35 -20.29
CA ASP A 171 -14.45 -3.63 -20.96
C ASP A 171 -15.96 -3.82 -21.20
N PHE A 172 -16.78 -3.61 -20.17
CA PHE A 172 -18.24 -3.65 -20.29
C PHE A 172 -18.77 -2.65 -21.34
N ALA A 173 -18.24 -1.43 -21.37
CA ALA A 173 -18.65 -0.42 -22.34
C ALA A 173 -18.16 -0.72 -23.77
N ALA A 174 -17.01 -1.37 -23.92
CA ALA A 174 -16.40 -1.72 -25.19
C ALA A 174 -17.00 -2.97 -25.82
N GLY A 175 -17.61 -3.87 -25.03
CA GLY A 175 -18.11 -5.13 -25.57
C GLY A 175 -18.71 -6.11 -24.58
N GLY A 176 -19.48 -5.66 -23.59
CA GLY A 176 -20.64 -6.47 -23.19
C GLY A 176 -21.53 -6.78 -24.41
#